data_AF-A0A6B3I134-F1
#
_entry.id   AF-A0A6B3I134-F1
#
_cell.length_a   1.000
_cell.length_b   1.000
_cell.length_c   1.000
_cell.angle_alpha   90.00
_cell.angle_beta   90.00
_cell.angle_gamma   90.00
#
_symmetry.space_group_name_H-M   'P 1'
#
loop_
_entity.id
_entity.type
_entity.pdbx_description
1 polymer ?
#
loop_
_entity_poly.entity_id
_entity_poly.type
_entity_poly.pdbx_seq_one_letter_code
_entity_poly.pdbx_strand_id
1 'polypeptide(L)' 'AWEEAGRDPKDLQVVPYAVLPDPGKLAHYADLGIEEVVLQLPPAGEPEVLRVLDGYAAFL' A
#
# COMPACT_ATOMS: atom_id res chain seq x y z
N ALA A 1 -5.81 -9.80 21.16
CA ALA A 1 -6.71 -8.63 20.92
C ALA A 1 -7.72 -8.86 19.79
N TRP A 2 -7.33 -9.27 18.57
CA TRP A 2 -8.28 -9.53 17.47
C TRP A 2 -9.13 -10.78 17.72
N GLU A 3 -8.46 -11.94 17.77
CA GLU A 3 -9.06 -13.24 18.09
C GLU A 3 -9.70 -13.27 19.47
N GLU A 4 -9.06 -12.67 20.47
CA GLU A 4 -9.62 -12.53 21.83
C GLU A 4 -10.97 -11.79 21.86
N ALA A 5 -11.25 -10.95 20.86
CA ALA A 5 -12.54 -10.29 20.70
C ALA A 5 -13.54 -11.09 19.84
N GLY A 6 -13.22 -12.35 19.50
CA GLY A 6 -14.09 -13.27 18.76
C GLY A 6 -14.18 -13.01 17.25
N ARG A 7 -13.22 -12.28 16.67
CA ARG A 7 -13.18 -11.98 15.23
C ARG A 7 -12.37 -13.04 14.47
N ASP A 8 -12.78 -13.39 13.25
CA ASP A 8 -12.01 -14.30 12.40
C ASP A 8 -10.68 -13.64 12.00
N PRO A 9 -9.52 -14.29 12.20
CA PRO A 9 -8.24 -13.83 11.67
C PRO A 9 -8.25 -13.55 10.18
N LYS A 10 -9.05 -14.29 9.41
CA LYS A 10 -9.16 -14.14 7.95
C LYS A 10 -9.84 -12.84 7.53
N ASP A 11 -10.59 -12.21 8.44
CA ASP A 11 -11.22 -10.92 8.22
C ASP A 11 -10.27 -9.74 8.53
N LEU A 12 -9.06 -10.02 9.07
CA LEU A 12 -8.09 -8.97 9.39
C LEU A 12 -7.38 -8.51 8.11
N GLN A 13 -7.67 -7.27 7.70
CA GLN A 13 -6.95 -6.62 6.61
C GLN A 13 -5.91 -5.63 7.16
N VAL A 14 -4.68 -5.73 6.66
CA VAL A 14 -3.60 -4.78 6.94
C VAL A 14 -3.33 -3.99 5.66
N VAL A 15 -3.45 -2.66 5.73
CA VAL A 15 -3.22 -1.77 4.58
C VAL A 15 -2.17 -0.72 4.97
N PRO A 16 -0.89 -0.92 4.61
CA PRO A 16 0.15 0.10 4.78
C PRO A 16 -0.23 1.40 4.06
N TYR A 17 -0.13 2.51 4.79
CA TYR A 17 -0.51 3.84 4.30
C TYR A 17 0.71 4.72 4.05
N ALA A 18 0.62 5.61 3.07
CA ALA A 18 1.67 6.56 2.71
C ALA A 18 3.00 5.90 2.30
N VAL A 19 2.92 4.78 1.58
CA VAL A 19 4.12 4.06 1.11
C VAL A 19 4.76 4.80 -0.06
N LEU A 20 6.05 5.12 0.06
CA LEU A 20 6.88 5.43 -1.11
C LEU A 20 7.25 4.12 -1.81
N PRO A 21 6.82 3.89 -3.06
CA PRO A 21 6.97 2.60 -3.71
C PRO A 21 8.43 2.32 -4.08
N ASP A 22 8.79 1.07 -3.88
CA ASP A 22 10.06 0.44 -4.27
C ASP A 22 9.74 -1.03 -4.58
N PRO A 23 10.23 -1.63 -5.68
CA PRO A 23 9.90 -3.01 -6.04
C PRO A 23 10.16 -4.02 -4.93
N GLY A 24 11.30 -3.90 -4.22
CA GLY A 24 11.65 -4.81 -3.14
C GLY A 24 10.73 -4.66 -1.94
N LYS A 25 10.34 -3.43 -1.60
CA LYS A 25 9.37 -3.16 -0.54
C LYS A 25 7.98 -3.70 -0.85
N LEU A 26 7.50 -3.55 -2.09
CA LEU A 26 6.20 -4.08 -2.49
C LEU A 26 6.20 -5.61 -2.50
N ALA A 27 7.27 -6.24 -3.00
CA ALA A 27 7.43 -7.70 -2.92
C ALA A 27 7.44 -8.20 -1.47
N HIS A 28 8.13 -7.49 -0.57
CA HIS A 28 8.13 -7.83 0.84
C HIS A 28 6.74 -7.77 1.48
N TYR A 29 5.90 -6.79 1.14
CA TYR A 29 4.52 -6.74 1.62
C TYR A 29 3.68 -7.89 1.07
N ALA A 30 3.84 -8.22 -0.21
CA ALA A 30 3.17 -9.37 -0.80
C ALA A 30 3.55 -10.69 -0.11
N ASP A 31 4.83 -10.89 0.21
CA ASP A 31 5.32 -12.07 0.94
C ASP A 31 4.73 -12.20 2.36
N LEU A 32 4.35 -11.08 2.98
CA LEU A 32 3.66 -11.04 4.28
C LEU A 32 2.14 -11.29 4.16
N GLY A 33 1.62 -11.48 2.95
CA GLY A 33 0.18 -11.64 2.69
C GLY A 33 -0.60 -10.32 2.71
N ILE A 34 0.07 -9.17 2.55
CA ILE A 34 -0.60 -7.88 2.41
C ILE A 34 -1.10 -7.73 0.98
N GLU A 35 -2.41 -7.60 0.84
CA GLU A 35 -3.08 -7.55 -0.47
C GLU A 35 -3.27 -6.11 -0.99
N GLU A 36 -3.16 -5.10 -0.12
CA GLU A 36 -3.42 -3.70 -0.49
C GLU A 36 -2.41 -2.75 0.18
N VAL A 37 -1.93 -1.77 -0.58
CA VAL A 37 -1.08 -0.67 -0.09
C VAL A 37 -1.55 0.66 -0.66
N VAL A 38 -1.46 1.73 0.14
CA VAL A 38 -1.75 3.09 -0.32
C VAL A 38 -0.43 3.83 -0.56
N LEU A 39 -0.16 4.15 -1.83
CA LEU A 39 1.05 4.86 -2.21
C LEU A 39 0.96 6.37 -1.89
N GLN A 40 2.04 6.94 -1.39
CA GLN A 40 2.12 8.36 -1.06
C GLN A 40 2.23 9.21 -2.33
N LEU A 41 1.43 10.26 -2.41
CA LEU A 41 1.61 11.34 -3.39
C LEU A 41 2.38 12.51 -2.77
N PRO A 42 3.24 13.20 -3.52
CA PRO A 42 3.91 14.38 -3.00
C PRO A 42 2.90 15.49 -2.70
N PRO A 43 3.16 16.35 -1.70
CA PRO A 43 2.38 17.57 -1.48
C PRO A 43 2.74 18.62 -2.54
N ALA A 44 2.32 18.37 -3.79
CA ALA A 44 2.65 19.17 -4.95
C ALA A 44 1.40 19.58 -5.75
N GLY A 45 1.59 20.40 -6.78
CA GLY A 45 0.53 20.78 -7.70
C GLY A 45 0.04 19.61 -8.55
N GLU A 46 -1.11 19.79 -9.19
CA GLU A 46 -1.73 18.77 -10.04
C GLU A 46 -0.78 18.22 -11.12
N PRO A 47 -0.01 19.02 -11.89
CA PRO A 47 0.86 18.48 -12.94
C PRO A 47 1.99 17.59 -12.39
N GLU A 48 2.52 17.90 -11.20
CA GLU A 48 3.52 17.06 -10.52
C GLU A 48 2.89 15.75 -10.04
N VAL A 49 1.70 15.82 -9.43
CA VAL A 49 0.98 14.64 -8.93
C VAL A 49 0.62 13.70 -10.08
N LEU A 50 0.11 14.21 -11.21
CA LEU A 50 -0.22 13.38 -12.37
C LEU A 50 1.01 12.66 -12.93
N ARG A 51 2.16 13.35 -13.04
CA ARG A 51 3.42 12.72 -13.47
C ARG A 51 3.88 11.60 -12.52
N VAL A 52 3.66 11.77 -11.22
CA VAL A 52 3.95 10.70 -10.24
C VAL A 52 3.00 9.52 -10.40
N LEU A 53 1.70 9.76 -10.61
CA LEU A 53 0.72 8.71 -10.88
C LEU A 53 1.07 7.91 -12.15
N ASP A 54 1.47 8.59 -13.23
CA ASP A 54 1.95 7.94 -14.45
C ASP A 54 3.18 7.05 -14.15
N GLY A 55 4.09 7.52 -13.29
CA GLY A 55 5.23 6.71 -12.84
C GLY A 55 4.84 5.49 -12.02
N TYR A 56 3.78 5.59 -11.20
CA TYR A 56 3.28 4.48 -10.39
C TYR A 56 2.59 3.40 -11.23
N ALA A 57 2.19 3.68 -12.47
CA ALA A 57 1.67 2.67 -13.38
C ALA A 57 2.66 1.53 -13.66
N ALA A 58 3.97 1.73 -13.43
CA ALA A 58 4.97 0.67 -13.54
C ALA A 58 4.86 -0.44 -12.47
N PHE A 59 4.02 -0.23 -11.44
CA PHE A 59 3.77 -1.21 -10.37
C PHE A 59 2.41 -1.93 -10.50
N LEU A 60 1.63 -1.64 -11.55
CA LEU A 60 0.37 -2.31 -11.88
C LEU A 60 0.59 -3.41 -12.93
#